data_AF-A0A800XMF5-F1
#
_entry.id   AF-A0A800XMF5-F1
#
_cell.length_a   1.000
_cell.length_b   1.000
_cell.length_c   1.000
_cell.angle_alpha   90.00
_cell.angle_beta   90.00
_cell.angle_gamma   90.00
#
_symmetry.space_group_name_H-M   'P 1'
#
loop_
_entity.id
_entity.type
_entity.pdbx_description
1 polymer ?
#
loop_
_entity_poly.entity_id
_entity_poly.type
_entity_poly.pdbx_seq_one_letter_code
_entity_poly.pdbx_strand_id
1 'polypeptide(L)' 'MKSEKIKTLKPDECGLIYDEKRGLLIGVCNKNGEIKVTLKKKIEEI' A
#
# COMPACT_ATOMS: atom_id res chain seq x y z
N MET A 1 9.85 -19.87 10.72
CA MET A 1 9.32 -18.51 10.54
C MET A 1 8.72 -18.43 9.14
N LYS A 2 7.41 -18.14 9.01
CA LYS A 2 6.80 -17.91 7.68
C LYS A 2 7.46 -16.67 7.10
N SER A 3 8.19 -16.80 5.99
CA SER A 3 8.72 -15.63 5.27
C SER A 3 7.53 -14.79 4.82
N GLU A 4 7.31 -13.65 5.46
CA GLU A 4 6.40 -12.64 4.95
C GLU A 4 6.90 -12.26 3.55
N LYS A 5 6.01 -12.33 2.55
CA LYS A 5 6.33 -11.90 1.19
C LYS A 5 6.42 -10.37 1.18
N ILE A 6 7.59 -9.86 1.48
CA ILE A 6 7.90 -8.43 1.40
C ILE A 6 8.13 -8.08 -0.08
N LYS A 7 7.34 -7.17 -0.61
CA LYS A 7 7.57 -6.57 -1.94
C LYS A 7 8.10 -5.16 -1.75
N THR A 8 9.32 -4.90 -2.21
CA THR A 8 9.95 -3.58 -2.15
C THR A 8 9.59 -2.78 -3.39
N LEU A 9 9.12 -1.55 -3.22
CA LEU A 9 8.86 -0.60 -4.31
C LEU A 9 10.18 0.05 -4.74
N LYS A 10 10.43 0.18 -6.05
CA LYS A 10 11.58 0.96 -6.55
C LYS A 10 11.37 2.46 -6.31
N PRO A 11 12.42 3.30 -6.35
CA PRO A 11 12.25 4.75 -6.31
C PRO A 11 11.21 5.22 -7.34
N ASP A 12 10.33 6.10 -6.91
CA ASP A 12 9.21 6.69 -7.66
C ASP A 12 8.11 5.71 -8.09
N GLU A 13 8.13 4.48 -7.58
CA GLU A 13 7.07 3.50 -7.79
C GLU A 13 5.93 3.68 -6.77
N CYS A 14 4.68 3.56 -7.25
CA CYS A 14 3.49 3.54 -6.42
C CYS A 14 2.79 2.18 -6.51
N GLY A 15 2.33 1.69 -5.37
CA GLY A 15 1.47 0.52 -5.24
C GLY A 15 0.13 0.89 -4.61
N LEU A 16 -0.91 0.15 -4.99
CA LEU A 16 -2.22 0.21 -4.38
C LEU A 16 -2.49 -1.12 -3.67
N ILE A 17 -2.85 -1.05 -2.40
CA ILE A 17 -3.08 -2.20 -1.53
C ILE A 17 -4.52 -2.10 -1.03
N TYR A 18 -5.28 -3.17 -1.20
CA TYR A 18 -6.60 -3.29 -0.61
C TYR A 18 -6.52 -4.19 0.64
N ASP A 19 -6.85 -3.63 1.80
CA ASP A 19 -7.01 -4.36 3.06
C ASP A 19 -8.48 -4.74 3.21
N GLU A 20 -8.80 -5.96 2.77
CA GLU A 20 -10.15 -6.53 2.80
C GLU A 20 -10.73 -6.56 4.21
N LYS A 21 -9.92 -6.85 5.23
CA LYS A 21 -10.39 -6.96 6.61
C LYS A 21 -10.94 -5.64 7.15
N ARG A 22 -10.40 -4.53 6.65
CA ARG A 22 -10.76 -3.18 7.09
C ARG A 22 -11.57 -2.42 6.04
N GLY A 23 -11.78 -2.98 4.85
CA GLY A 23 -12.37 -2.27 3.71
C GLY A 23 -11.58 -1.02 3.34
N LEU A 24 -10.24 -1.07 3.43
CA LEU A 24 -9.38 0.08 3.21
C LEU A 24 -8.59 -0.06 1.91
N LEU A 25 -8.67 0.97 1.07
CA LEU A 25 -7.78 1.16 -0.05
C LEU A 25 -6.63 2.08 0.38
N ILE A 26 -5.41 1.55 0.32
CA ILE A 26 -4.19 2.21 0.75
C ILE A 26 -3.27 2.38 -0.46
N GLY A 27 -3.01 3.63 -0.83
CA GLY A 27 -1.98 3.97 -1.80
C GLY A 27 -0.65 4.20 -1.09
N VAL A 28 0.41 3.57 -1.58
CA VAL A 28 1.76 3.70 -1.03
C VAL A 28 2.71 4.02 -2.18
N CYS A 29 3.49 5.08 -2.05
CA CYS A 29 4.51 5.44 -3.03
C CYS A 29 5.87 5.47 -2.38
N ASN A 30 6.88 4.98 -3.10
CA ASN A 30 8.27 5.23 -2.77
C ASN A 30 8.68 6.56 -3.42
N LYS A 31 8.88 7.61 -2.63
CA LYS A 31 9.40 8.89 -3.13
C LYS A 31 10.87 9.01 -2.74
N ASN A 32 11.78 8.93 -3.71
CA ASN A 32 13.23 9.02 -3.48
C ASN A 32 13.80 8.03 -2.44
N GLY A 33 13.28 6.81 -2.37
CA GLY A 33 13.70 5.79 -1.40
C GLY A 33 12.87 5.78 -0.10
N GLU A 34 12.00 6.75 0.11
CA GLU A 34 11.11 6.81 1.27
C GLU A 34 9.71 6.30 0.94
N ILE A 35 9.27 5.26 1.65
CA ILE A 35 7.90 4.73 1.54
C ILE A 35 6.93 5.67 2.26
N LYS A 36 5.98 6.25 1.52
CA LYS A 36 4.94 7.15 2.04
C LYS A 36 3.55 6.64 1.66
N VAL A 37 2.65 6.61 2.63
CA VAL A 37 1.22 6.38 2.37
C VAL A 37 0.64 7.66 1.77
N THR A 38 0.13 7.58 0.54
CA THR A 38 -0.38 8.73 -0.22
C THR A 38 -1.90 8.76 -0.29
N LEU A 39 -2.55 7.62 -0.13
CA LEU A 39 -4.00 7.50 -0.12
C LEU A 39 -4.42 6.55 0.99
N LYS A 40 -5.44 6.93 1.76
CA LYS A 40 -6.11 6.05 2.70
C LYS A 40 -7.60 6.34 2.65
N LYS A 41 -8.35 5.49 1.96
CA LYS A 41 -9.80 5.65 1.78
C LYS A 41 -10.51 4.39 2.24
N LYS A 42 -11.57 4.55 3.04
CA LYS A 42 -12.50 3.47 3.33
C LYS A 42 -13.43 3.31 2.13
N ILE A 43 -13.50 2.11 1.59
CA ILE A 43 -14.46 1.76 0.56
C ILE A 43 -15.67 1.22 1.31
N GLU A 44 -16.76 1.99 1.31
CA GLU A 44 -18.07 1.46 1.69
C GLU A 44 -18.63 0.78 0.44
N GLU A 45 -19.02 -0.49 0.56
CA GLU A 45 -19.65 -1.23 -0.54
C GLU A 45 -20.88 -0.44 -1.04
N ILE A 46 -20.93 -0.19 -2.36
CA ILE A 46 -22.07 0.43 -3.05
C ILE A 46 -23.17 -0.61 -3.24
#